data_AF-A0A168I773-F1
#
_entry.id   AF-A0A168I773-F1
#
_cell.length_a   1.000
_cell.length_b   1.000
_cell.length_c   1.000
_cell.angle_alpha   90.00
_cell.angle_beta   90.00
_cell.angle_gamma   90.00
#
_symmetry.space_group_name_H-M   'P 1'
#
loop_
_entity.id
_entity.type
_entity.pdbx_description
1 polymer ?
#
loop_
_entity_poly.entity_id
_entity_poly.type
_entity_poly.pdbx_seq_one_letter_code
_entity_poly.pdbx_strand_id
1 'polypeptide(L)'
;MSVKFERDTFQQTAKNVVNNAAQNGQIPGTSGKHPLAEKIGTALTGGAADAGTKGYLAAYIKQLESNPLRTKMLTAGGLAGLQELLASFLAKDRNKHGNYFTSRVPKMAAYGALISAPLGHVLIWMLQKVFHNRTSLKAKILQIIFSNLVIAPIQNSIYLVAMALIAGARTFHQVRATVKVGFWKVMKVSWVVSPLSLAFAQQFLPNHLWVPFFNVIGFVIGTYVNTTTKKKRLAALRKKHFGGGDGRSSMGRPDDYPPPGMGGSMGGPMGPNPPY
;
A
#
# COMPACT_ATOMS: atom_id res chain seq x y z
N MET A 1 11.71 32.28 -6.35
CA MET A 1 12.83 31.94 -7.27
C MET A 1 12.99 30.43 -7.55
N SER A 2 12.37 29.49 -6.81
CA SER A 2 12.54 28.04 -7.06
C SER A 2 11.74 27.47 -8.25
N VAL A 3 10.60 28.07 -8.61
CA VAL A 3 9.71 27.57 -9.68
C VAL A 3 10.35 27.61 -11.08
N LYS A 4 11.27 28.54 -11.33
CA LYS A 4 12.06 28.58 -12.57
C LYS A 4 13.11 27.47 -12.58
N PHE A 5 13.89 27.33 -11.49
CA PHE A 5 14.88 26.26 -11.36
C PHE A 5 14.29 24.85 -11.46
N GLU A 6 13.10 24.58 -10.90
CA GLU A 6 12.46 23.26 -11.03
C GLU A 6 11.89 22.99 -12.42
N ARG A 7 11.34 24.00 -13.11
CA ARG A 7 10.93 23.87 -14.51
C ARG A 7 12.14 23.67 -15.42
N ASP A 8 13.23 24.38 -15.15
CA ASP A 8 14.47 24.26 -15.90
C ASP A 8 15.11 22.90 -15.63
N THR A 9 15.09 22.40 -14.39
CA THR A 9 15.59 21.05 -14.02
C THR A 9 14.71 19.93 -14.60
N PHE A 10 13.39 20.11 -14.66
CA PHE A 10 12.47 19.17 -15.30
C PHE A 10 12.66 19.15 -16.82
N GLN A 11 12.77 20.33 -17.45
CA GLN A 11 13.07 20.42 -18.87
C GLN A 11 14.46 19.88 -19.18
N GLN A 12 15.44 20.06 -18.30
CA GLN A 12 16.81 19.59 -18.48
C GLN A 12 16.95 18.10 -18.19
N THR A 13 16.21 17.53 -17.23
CA THR A 13 16.13 16.09 -16.98
C THR A 13 15.35 15.38 -18.09
N ALA A 14 14.21 15.92 -18.52
CA ALA A 14 13.47 15.43 -19.67
C ALA A 14 14.31 15.55 -20.95
N LYS A 15 14.99 16.68 -21.18
CA LYS A 15 15.94 16.83 -22.29
C LYS A 15 17.13 15.89 -22.17
N ASN A 16 17.64 15.60 -20.99
CA ASN A 16 18.76 14.67 -20.81
C ASN A 16 18.34 13.21 -21.01
N VAL A 17 17.14 12.83 -20.58
CA VAL A 17 16.55 11.50 -20.87
C VAL A 17 16.21 11.39 -22.35
N VAL A 18 15.64 12.42 -22.97
CA VAL A 18 15.38 12.48 -24.41
C VAL A 18 16.68 12.50 -25.21
N ASN A 19 17.71 13.22 -24.79
CA ASN A 19 19.01 13.28 -25.48
C ASN A 19 19.77 11.95 -25.35
N ASN A 20 19.73 11.30 -24.18
CA ASN A 20 20.30 9.95 -24.02
C ASN A 20 19.49 8.88 -24.76
N ALA A 21 18.15 9.01 -24.79
CA ALA A 21 17.27 8.14 -25.59
C ALA A 21 17.39 8.41 -27.10
N ALA A 22 17.69 9.64 -27.51
CA ALA A 22 17.90 10.03 -28.91
C ALA A 22 19.31 9.64 -29.40
N GLN A 23 20.31 9.59 -28.53
CA GLN A 23 21.66 9.14 -28.89
C GLN A 23 21.76 7.62 -29.09
N ASN A 24 20.91 6.81 -28.44
CA ASN A 24 20.96 5.34 -28.52
C ASN A 24 19.65 4.66 -28.94
N GLY A 25 18.57 5.40 -29.19
CA GLY A 25 17.25 4.86 -29.53
C GLY A 25 16.59 3.98 -28.45
N GLN A 26 17.22 3.81 -27.28
CA GLN A 26 16.80 2.88 -26.24
C GLN A 26 16.60 3.59 -24.91
N ILE A 27 15.38 3.49 -24.39
CA ILE A 27 15.09 3.81 -23.01
C ILE A 27 15.57 2.61 -22.17
N PRO A 28 16.18 2.82 -20.99
CA PRO A 28 16.52 1.72 -20.09
C PRO A 28 15.30 0.83 -19.82
N GLY A 29 15.40 -0.46 -20.15
CA GLY A 29 14.30 -1.43 -20.03
C GLY A 29 13.46 -1.68 -21.29
N THR A 30 13.74 -1.00 -22.41
CA THR A 30 13.03 -1.18 -23.70
C THR A 30 13.90 -1.83 -24.79
N SER A 31 14.89 -2.65 -24.44
CA SER A 31 15.94 -3.10 -25.36
C SER A 31 15.53 -4.17 -26.39
N GLY A 32 14.24 -4.33 -26.72
CA GLY A 32 13.76 -5.31 -27.72
C GLY A 32 13.89 -6.79 -27.35
N LYS A 33 14.67 -7.13 -26.30
CA LYS A 33 14.91 -8.52 -25.87
C LYS A 33 13.67 -9.21 -25.27
N HIS A 34 12.67 -8.42 -24.85
CA HIS A 34 11.41 -8.91 -24.28
C HIS A 34 10.21 -8.15 -24.87
N PRO A 35 9.65 -8.59 -26.01
CA PRO A 35 8.64 -7.83 -26.76
C PRO A 35 7.33 -7.61 -25.99
N LEU A 36 6.97 -8.52 -25.08
CA LEU A 36 5.81 -8.33 -24.20
C LEU A 36 6.06 -7.25 -23.14
N ALA A 37 7.24 -7.28 -22.51
CA ALA A 37 7.60 -6.30 -21.49
C ALA A 37 7.73 -4.90 -22.11
N GLU A 38 8.24 -4.81 -23.34
CA GLU A 38 8.33 -3.57 -24.11
C GLU A 38 6.95 -3.01 -24.48
N LYS A 39 6.01 -3.86 -24.94
CA LYS A 39 4.63 -3.44 -25.22
C LYS A 39 3.93 -2.92 -23.96
N ILE A 40 4.07 -3.64 -22.85
CA ILE A 40 3.47 -3.24 -21.56
C ILE A 40 4.13 -1.95 -21.06
N GLY A 41 5.46 -1.87 -21.10
CA GLY A 41 6.22 -0.68 -20.72
C GLY A 41 5.79 0.54 -21.53
N THR A 42 5.72 0.40 -22.85
CA THR A 42 5.27 1.45 -23.76
C THR A 42 3.84 1.89 -23.48
N ALA A 43 2.89 0.98 -23.24
CA ALA A 43 1.53 1.36 -22.89
C ALA A 43 1.45 2.10 -21.53
N LEU A 44 2.26 1.70 -20.56
CA LEU A 44 2.30 2.33 -19.24
C LEU A 44 2.94 3.73 -19.28
N THR A 45 4.07 3.89 -19.99
CA THR A 45 4.89 5.10 -19.96
C THR A 45 4.69 6.04 -21.15
N GLY A 46 4.07 5.57 -22.24
CA GLY A 46 4.06 6.24 -23.54
C GLY A 46 5.19 5.85 -24.48
N GLY A 47 6.12 4.99 -24.02
CA GLY A 47 7.32 4.65 -24.79
C GLY A 47 8.24 5.86 -25.01
N ALA A 48 9.14 5.76 -25.99
CA ALA A 48 10.13 6.80 -26.28
C ALA A 48 9.49 8.05 -26.92
N ALA A 49 8.44 7.86 -27.71
CA ALA A 49 7.77 8.93 -28.45
C ALA A 49 6.91 9.84 -27.55
N ASP A 50 6.34 9.31 -26.47
CA ASP A 50 5.50 10.06 -25.53
C ASP A 50 6.05 10.05 -24.09
N ALA A 51 7.37 9.87 -23.94
CA ALA A 51 8.05 9.84 -22.65
C ALA A 51 7.73 11.11 -21.84
N GLY A 52 6.87 10.95 -20.83
CA GLY A 52 6.45 12.03 -19.93
C GLY A 52 5.19 12.82 -20.35
N THR A 53 4.49 12.46 -21.44
CA THR A 53 3.32 13.22 -21.92
C THR A 53 2.06 12.39 -22.19
N LYS A 54 2.14 11.15 -22.69
CA LYS A 54 0.96 10.31 -22.99
C LYS A 54 1.19 8.85 -22.63
N GLY A 55 0.60 8.39 -21.53
CA GLY A 55 0.62 6.99 -21.09
C GLY A 55 -0.35 6.76 -19.94
N TYR A 56 -0.69 5.50 -19.62
CA TYR A 56 -1.63 5.22 -18.52
C TYR A 56 -1.11 5.73 -17.17
N LEU A 57 0.21 5.71 -16.94
CA LEU A 57 0.82 6.28 -15.75
C LEU A 57 0.64 7.80 -15.69
N ALA A 58 0.82 8.50 -16.81
CA ALA A 58 0.59 9.95 -16.89
C ALA A 58 -0.89 10.29 -16.67
N ALA A 59 -1.81 9.50 -17.23
CA ALA A 59 -3.25 9.66 -16.99
C ALA A 59 -3.63 9.42 -15.52
N TYR A 60 -2.99 8.43 -14.88
CA TYR A 60 -3.15 8.16 -13.45
C TYR A 60 -2.63 9.29 -12.58
N ILE A 61 -1.43 9.80 -12.86
CA ILE A 61 -0.85 10.96 -12.16
C ILE A 61 -1.75 12.18 -12.32
N LYS A 62 -2.23 12.45 -13.54
CA LYS A 62 -3.19 13.53 -13.80
C LYS A 62 -4.43 13.40 -12.93
N GLN A 63 -4.97 12.19 -12.78
CA GLN A 63 -6.12 11.95 -11.90
C GLN A 63 -5.78 12.05 -10.41
N LEU A 64 -4.56 11.72 -9.99
CA LEU A 64 -4.10 11.95 -8.62
C LEU A 64 -3.99 13.44 -8.30
N GLU A 65 -3.64 14.28 -9.28
CA GLU A 65 -3.55 15.73 -9.11
C GLU A 65 -4.92 16.40 -9.19
N SER A 66 -5.75 16.05 -10.18
CA SER A 66 -7.03 16.72 -10.41
C SER A 66 -8.15 16.21 -9.51
N ASN A 67 -8.12 14.93 -9.10
CA ASN A 67 -9.15 14.29 -8.28
C ASN A 67 -8.52 13.43 -7.17
N PRO A 68 -7.69 14.01 -6.28
CA PRO A 68 -6.81 13.27 -5.38
C PRO A 68 -7.54 12.27 -4.48
N LEU A 69 -8.65 12.68 -3.87
CA LEU A 69 -9.40 11.81 -2.96
C LEU A 69 -10.03 10.64 -3.72
N ARG A 70 -10.78 10.91 -4.78
CA ARG A 70 -11.44 9.89 -5.61
C ARG A 70 -10.44 8.87 -6.14
N THR A 71 -9.33 9.34 -6.69
CA THR A 71 -8.29 8.47 -7.27
C THR A 71 -7.64 7.61 -6.19
N LYS A 72 -7.36 8.17 -5.01
CA LYS A 72 -6.85 7.40 -3.86
C LYS A 72 -7.85 6.35 -3.38
N MET A 73 -9.15 6.68 -3.31
CA MET A 73 -10.20 5.73 -2.93
C MET A 73 -10.30 4.56 -3.91
N LEU A 74 -10.36 4.84 -5.21
CA LEU A 74 -10.43 3.79 -6.24
C LEU A 74 -9.17 2.93 -6.23
N THR A 75 -7.99 3.54 -6.11
CA THR A 75 -6.72 2.81 -6.06
C THR A 75 -6.64 1.93 -4.82
N ALA A 76 -6.90 2.49 -3.63
CA ALA A 76 -6.80 1.76 -2.38
C ALA A 76 -7.82 0.61 -2.30
N GLY A 77 -9.06 0.83 -2.76
CA GLY A 77 -10.08 -0.22 -2.83
C GLY A 77 -9.71 -1.32 -3.82
N GLY A 78 -9.30 -0.96 -5.04
CA GLY A 78 -8.87 -1.91 -6.05
C GLY A 78 -7.70 -2.77 -5.57
N LEU A 79 -6.66 -2.14 -5.02
CA LEU A 79 -5.49 -2.84 -4.49
C LEU A 79 -5.84 -3.71 -3.29
N ALA A 80 -6.64 -3.23 -2.32
CA ALA A 80 -7.03 -4.03 -1.16
C ALA A 80 -7.86 -5.26 -1.53
N GLY A 81 -8.80 -5.12 -2.48
CA GLY A 81 -9.55 -6.24 -3.02
C GLY A 81 -8.65 -7.25 -3.74
N LEU A 82 -7.76 -6.76 -4.59
CA LEU A 82 -6.81 -7.60 -5.32
C LEU A 82 -5.84 -8.32 -4.39
N GLN A 83 -5.34 -7.65 -3.35
CA GLN A 83 -4.50 -8.26 -2.31
C GLN A 83 -5.21 -9.43 -1.63
N GLU A 84 -6.48 -9.26 -1.24
CA GLU A 84 -7.24 -10.33 -0.60
C GLU A 84 -7.53 -11.50 -1.56
N LEU A 85 -7.79 -11.20 -2.83
CA LEU A 85 -7.99 -12.21 -3.86
C LEU A 85 -6.72 -13.03 -4.09
N LEU A 86 -5.58 -12.36 -4.33
CA LEU A 86 -4.29 -13.02 -4.52
C LEU A 86 -3.85 -13.78 -3.27
N ALA A 87 -4.03 -13.21 -2.08
CA ALA A 87 -3.70 -13.90 -0.85
C ALA A 87 -4.56 -15.16 -0.66
N SER A 88 -5.83 -15.12 -1.04
CA SER A 88 -6.71 -16.29 -1.01
C SER A 88 -6.26 -17.37 -2.00
N PHE A 89 -5.87 -16.97 -3.21
CA PHE A 89 -5.30 -17.86 -4.22
C PHE A 89 -4.00 -18.52 -3.73
N LEU A 90 -3.03 -17.72 -3.29
CA LEU A 90 -1.71 -18.19 -2.84
C LEU A 90 -1.76 -19.02 -1.56
N ALA A 91 -2.71 -18.77 -0.67
CA ALA A 91 -2.93 -19.56 0.53
C ALA A 91 -3.79 -20.82 0.29
N LYS A 92 -4.37 -20.98 -0.91
CA LYS A 92 -5.38 -21.99 -1.21
C LYS A 92 -6.60 -21.90 -0.29
N ASP A 93 -6.97 -20.68 0.11
CA ASP A 93 -8.12 -20.35 0.97
C ASP A 93 -9.38 -20.24 0.09
N ARG A 94 -10.08 -21.36 -0.09
CA ARG A 94 -11.28 -21.45 -0.93
C ARG A 94 -12.55 -21.18 -0.12
N ASN A 95 -13.54 -20.56 -0.76
CA ASN A 95 -14.88 -20.44 -0.20
C ASN A 95 -15.63 -21.80 -0.25
N LYS A 96 -16.86 -21.84 0.28
CA LYS A 96 -17.71 -23.05 0.29
C LYS A 96 -18.00 -23.63 -1.10
N HIS A 97 -17.91 -22.81 -2.15
CA HIS A 97 -18.14 -23.19 -3.55
C HIS A 97 -16.83 -23.47 -4.32
N GLY A 98 -15.68 -23.53 -3.65
CA GLY A 98 -14.39 -23.84 -4.26
C GLY A 98 -13.66 -22.65 -4.90
N ASN A 99 -14.24 -21.45 -4.90
CA ASN A 99 -13.66 -20.26 -5.53
C ASN A 99 -12.78 -19.46 -4.55
N TYR A 100 -11.79 -18.73 -5.09
CA TYR A 100 -10.91 -17.84 -4.30
C TYR A 100 -11.52 -16.45 -4.06
N PHE A 101 -12.61 -16.12 -4.75
CA PHE A 101 -13.41 -14.93 -4.46
C PHE A 101 -14.24 -15.17 -3.21
N THR A 102 -13.68 -14.82 -2.06
CA THR A 102 -14.34 -14.94 -0.76
C THR A 102 -15.15 -13.69 -0.44
N SER A 103 -16.06 -13.77 0.55
CA SER A 103 -16.80 -12.60 1.04
C SER A 103 -15.91 -11.51 1.67
N ARG A 104 -14.61 -11.79 1.86
CA ARG A 104 -13.63 -10.82 2.35
C ARG A 104 -13.13 -9.90 1.25
N VAL A 105 -13.08 -10.35 -0.02
CA VAL A 105 -12.61 -9.54 -1.16
C VAL A 105 -13.40 -8.23 -1.29
N PRO A 106 -14.75 -8.24 -1.41
CA PRO A 106 -15.51 -6.98 -1.50
C PRO A 106 -15.43 -6.15 -0.22
N LYS A 107 -15.31 -6.76 0.96
CA LYS A 107 -15.13 -6.04 2.23
C LYS A 107 -13.78 -5.33 2.31
N MET A 108 -12.72 -5.97 1.81
CA MET A 108 -11.37 -5.38 1.75
C MET A 108 -11.33 -4.24 0.74
N ALA A 109 -12.00 -4.39 -0.41
CA ALA A 109 -12.15 -3.32 -1.37
C ALA A 109 -12.92 -2.12 -0.78
N ALA A 110 -14.04 -2.37 -0.10
CA ALA A 110 -14.80 -1.33 0.58
C ALA A 110 -13.99 -0.65 1.70
N TYR A 111 -13.22 -1.42 2.49
CA TYR A 111 -12.30 -0.86 3.48
C TYR A 111 -11.26 0.06 2.84
N GLY A 112 -10.60 -0.39 1.78
CA GLY A 112 -9.59 0.42 1.07
C GLY A 112 -10.18 1.73 0.55
N ALA A 113 -11.33 1.65 -0.12
CA ALA A 113 -11.97 2.80 -0.76
C ALA A 113 -12.64 3.76 0.21
N LEU A 114 -13.39 3.26 1.20
CA LEU A 114 -14.28 4.08 2.02
C LEU A 114 -13.70 4.44 3.39
N ILE A 115 -12.70 3.70 3.86
CA ILE A 115 -12.12 3.90 5.19
C ILE A 115 -10.65 4.30 5.08
N SER A 116 -9.81 3.44 4.50
CA SER A 116 -8.35 3.61 4.51
C SER A 116 -7.91 4.87 3.76
N ALA A 117 -8.35 5.04 2.50
CA ALA A 117 -7.96 6.18 1.69
C ALA A 117 -8.49 7.52 2.22
N PRO A 118 -9.79 7.68 2.58
CA PRO A 118 -10.30 8.94 3.13
C PRO A 118 -9.65 9.30 4.46
N LEU A 119 -9.53 8.35 5.38
CA LEU A 119 -8.84 8.55 6.66
C LEU A 119 -7.42 9.04 6.44
N GLY A 120 -6.66 8.33 5.59
CA GLY A 120 -5.29 8.71 5.29
C GLY A 120 -5.21 10.09 4.66
N HIS A 121 -6.08 10.40 3.70
CA HIS A 121 -6.12 11.72 3.08
C HIS A 121 -6.32 12.84 4.11
N VAL A 122 -7.29 12.68 5.01
CA VAL A 122 -7.61 13.69 6.04
C VAL A 122 -6.49 13.82 7.07
N LEU A 123 -5.94 12.71 7.58
CA LEU A 123 -4.84 12.73 8.56
C LEU A 123 -3.59 13.43 8.01
N ILE A 124 -3.26 13.16 6.75
CA ILE A 124 -2.13 13.76 6.03
C ILE A 124 -2.38 15.23 5.73
N TRP A 125 -3.61 15.60 5.34
CA TRP A 125 -4.01 16.99 5.18
C TRP A 125 -3.89 17.77 6.51
N MET A 126 -4.35 17.20 7.63
CA MET A 126 -4.19 17.81 8.94
C MET A 126 -2.72 17.98 9.33
N LEU A 127 -1.89 16.96 9.09
CA LEU A 127 -0.45 17.03 9.31
C LEU A 127 0.19 18.18 8.52
N GLN A 128 -0.18 18.33 7.25
CA GLN A 128 0.32 19.42 6.41
C GLN A 128 -0.14 20.79 6.89
N LYS A 129 -1.39 20.90 7.34
CA LYS A 129 -1.94 22.13 7.89
C LYS A 129 -1.22 22.57 9.16
N VAL A 130 -0.85 21.63 10.05
CA VAL A 130 -0.10 21.91 11.28
C VAL A 130 1.33 22.39 11.00
N PHE A 131 1.97 21.84 9.97
CA PHE A 131 3.35 22.17 9.60
C PHE A 131 3.44 23.17 8.44
N HIS A 132 2.33 23.85 8.11
CA HIS A 132 2.28 24.82 7.02
C HIS A 132 3.30 25.95 7.24
N ASN A 133 4.00 26.36 6.18
CA ASN A 133 5.07 27.38 6.20
C ASN A 133 6.30 27.05 7.07
N ARG A 134 6.48 25.79 7.50
CA ARG A 134 7.65 25.35 8.27
C ARG A 134 8.65 24.64 7.36
N THR A 135 9.58 25.39 6.76
CA THR A 135 10.53 24.87 5.76
C THR A 135 11.87 24.40 6.34
N SER A 136 12.14 24.67 7.62
CA SER A 136 13.41 24.34 8.26
C SER A 136 13.64 22.82 8.35
N LEU A 137 14.91 22.40 8.32
CA LEU A 137 15.28 20.98 8.50
C LEU A 137 14.69 20.40 9.79
N LYS A 138 14.74 21.19 10.88
CA LYS A 138 14.12 20.82 12.17
C LYS A 138 12.62 20.58 12.04
N ALA A 139 11.91 21.43 11.29
CA ALA A 139 10.48 21.25 11.07
C ALA A 139 10.16 20.00 10.25
N LYS A 140 10.95 19.72 9.21
CA LYS A 140 10.80 18.49 8.40
C LYS A 140 11.02 17.24 9.25
N ILE A 141 12.07 17.22 10.08
CA ILE A 141 12.33 16.11 11.01
C ILE A 141 11.16 15.94 12.00
N LEU A 142 10.69 17.04 12.60
CA LEU A 142 9.59 17.01 13.56
C LEU A 142 8.28 16.53 12.90
N GLN A 143 8.04 16.91 11.64
CA GLN A 143 6.90 16.45 10.87
C GLN A 143 6.93 14.94 10.63
N ILE A 144 8.11 14.39 10.30
CA ILE A 144 8.29 12.94 10.12
C ILE A 144 8.07 12.21 11.45
N ILE A 145 8.60 12.73 12.55
CA ILE A 145 8.41 12.15 13.89
C ILE A 145 6.91 12.16 14.25
N PHE A 146 6.22 13.29 14.07
CA PHE A 146 4.80 13.39 14.35
C PHE A 146 3.97 12.45 13.47
N SER A 147 4.32 12.33 12.18
CA SER A 147 3.70 11.37 11.28
C SER A 147 3.83 9.93 11.81
N ASN A 148 5.02 9.54 12.27
CA ASN A 148 5.28 8.19 12.77
C ASN A 148 4.69 7.90 14.15
N LEU A 149 4.56 8.92 15.02
CA LEU A 149 4.11 8.76 16.41
C LEU A 149 2.62 9.05 16.62
N VAL A 150 1.97 9.75 15.69
CA VAL A 150 0.54 10.10 15.81
C VAL A 150 -0.25 9.51 14.65
N ILE A 151 0.13 9.84 13.41
CA ILE A 151 -0.64 9.45 12.24
C ILE A 151 -0.59 7.94 12.02
N ALA A 152 0.60 7.34 12.03
CA ALA A 152 0.77 5.90 11.80
C ALA A 152 0.05 5.03 12.86
N PRO A 153 0.12 5.32 14.18
CA PRO A 153 -0.65 4.60 15.18
C PRO A 153 -2.16 4.64 14.98
N ILE A 154 -2.71 5.80 14.59
CA ILE A 154 -4.15 5.94 14.30
C ILE A 154 -4.54 5.07 13.11
N GLN A 155 -3.79 5.17 12.00
CA GLN A 155 -4.04 4.37 10.79
C GLN A 155 -3.93 2.87 11.08
N ASN A 156 -2.87 2.44 11.77
CA ASN A 156 -2.64 1.04 12.10
C ASN A 156 -3.70 0.47 13.06
N SER A 157 -4.19 1.28 14.00
CA SER A 157 -5.28 0.87 14.91
C SER A 157 -6.59 0.68 14.16
N ILE A 158 -6.98 1.65 13.31
CA ILE A 158 -8.21 1.56 12.50
C ILE A 158 -8.13 0.38 11.53
N TYR A 159 -6.95 0.17 10.93
CA TYR A 159 -6.70 -1.01 10.12
C TYR A 159 -6.94 -2.31 10.91
N LEU A 160 -6.36 -2.46 12.11
CA LEU A 160 -6.52 -3.68 12.91
C LEU A 160 -7.96 -3.92 13.35
N VAL A 161 -8.67 -2.85 13.69
CA VAL A 161 -10.12 -2.91 13.99
C VAL A 161 -10.89 -3.40 12.77
N ALA A 162 -10.66 -2.80 11.59
CA ALA A 162 -11.33 -3.21 10.36
C ALA A 162 -11.01 -4.67 10.01
N MET A 163 -9.76 -5.10 10.16
CA MET A 163 -9.38 -6.49 9.92
C MET A 163 -10.07 -7.46 10.87
N ALA A 164 -10.20 -7.12 12.16
CA ALA A 164 -10.93 -7.94 13.11
C ALA A 164 -12.39 -8.11 12.68
N LEU A 165 -13.06 -7.01 12.32
CA LEU A 165 -14.46 -7.02 11.87
C LEU A 165 -14.65 -7.80 10.56
N ILE A 166 -13.75 -7.62 9.58
CA ILE A 166 -13.77 -8.34 8.30
C ILE A 166 -13.53 -9.84 8.51
N ALA A 167 -12.66 -10.19 9.46
CA ALA A 167 -12.39 -11.57 9.82
C ALA A 167 -13.59 -12.25 10.51
N GLY A 168 -14.50 -11.47 11.10
CA GLY A 168 -15.74 -11.95 11.69
C GLY A 168 -15.92 -11.60 13.18
N ALA A 169 -15.02 -10.83 13.79
CA ALA A 169 -15.16 -10.42 15.18
C ALA A 169 -16.47 -9.68 15.40
N ARG A 170 -17.23 -10.08 16.42
CA ARG A 170 -18.55 -9.52 16.77
C ARG A 170 -18.57 -8.80 18.10
N THR A 171 -17.58 -9.02 18.95
CA THR A 171 -17.52 -8.42 20.29
C THR A 171 -16.34 -7.45 20.43
N PHE A 172 -16.49 -6.46 21.31
CA PHE A 172 -15.40 -5.53 21.64
C PHE A 172 -14.15 -6.26 22.14
N HIS A 173 -14.33 -7.33 22.93
CA HIS A 173 -13.23 -8.13 23.44
C HIS A 173 -12.38 -8.76 22.32
N GLN A 174 -13.01 -9.34 21.29
CA GLN A 174 -12.32 -9.93 20.14
C GLN A 174 -11.56 -8.87 19.32
N VAL A 175 -12.18 -7.70 19.12
CA VAL A 175 -11.54 -6.58 18.43
C VAL A 175 -10.33 -6.07 19.22
N ARG A 176 -10.51 -5.82 20.53
CA ARG A 176 -9.45 -5.37 21.43
C ARG A 176 -8.28 -6.35 21.48
N ALA A 177 -8.57 -7.66 21.55
CA ALA A 177 -7.54 -8.70 21.53
C ALA A 177 -6.71 -8.65 20.23
N THR A 178 -7.39 -8.52 19.09
CA THR A 178 -6.73 -8.39 17.77
C THR A 178 -5.83 -7.16 17.71
N VAL A 179 -6.33 -6.00 18.14
CA VAL A 179 -5.55 -4.76 18.18
C VAL A 179 -4.35 -4.92 19.11
N LYS A 180 -4.54 -5.39 20.35
CA LYS A 180 -3.46 -5.55 21.34
C LYS A 180 -2.34 -6.46 20.84
N VAL A 181 -2.68 -7.57 20.18
CA VAL A 181 -1.71 -8.56 19.68
C VAL A 181 -1.06 -8.10 18.36
N GLY A 182 -1.80 -7.40 17.51
CA GLY A 182 -1.36 -6.97 16.19
C GLY A 182 -0.58 -5.66 16.18
N PHE A 183 -0.90 -4.72 17.09
CA PHE A 183 -0.45 -3.33 17.02
C PHE A 183 1.06 -3.20 16.90
N TRP A 184 1.83 -3.74 17.85
CA TRP A 184 3.29 -3.63 17.82
C TRP A 184 3.94 -4.36 16.65
N LYS A 185 3.33 -5.44 16.16
CA LYS A 185 3.84 -6.16 14.98
C LYS A 185 3.71 -5.29 13.74
N VAL A 186 2.55 -4.66 13.57
CA VAL A 186 2.29 -3.74 12.46
C VAL A 186 3.19 -2.51 12.57
N MET A 187 3.30 -1.91 13.75
CA MET A 187 4.16 -0.73 13.97
C MET A 187 5.62 -0.99 13.60
N LYS A 188 6.22 -2.09 14.08
CA LYS A 188 7.62 -2.44 13.75
C LYS A 188 7.83 -2.59 12.25
N VAL A 189 6.90 -3.26 11.59
CA VAL A 189 6.94 -3.51 10.15
C VAL A 189 6.81 -2.19 9.38
N SER A 190 5.94 -1.27 9.79
CA SER A 190 5.86 0.08 9.24
C SER A 190 7.14 0.90 9.48
N TRP A 191 7.73 0.85 10.68
CA TRP A 191 8.93 1.61 11.02
C TRP A 191 10.19 1.14 10.30
N VAL A 192 10.22 -0.09 9.79
CA VAL A 192 11.32 -0.57 8.94
C VAL A 192 11.06 -0.22 7.48
N VAL A 193 9.86 -0.52 6.98
CA VAL A 193 9.60 -0.39 5.54
C VAL A 193 9.42 1.05 5.11
N SER A 194 8.74 1.89 5.90
CA SER A 194 8.47 3.26 5.51
C SER A 194 9.75 4.07 5.29
N PRO A 195 10.75 4.06 6.21
CA PRO A 195 12.01 4.77 5.98
C PRO A 195 12.83 4.21 4.82
N LEU A 196 12.90 2.89 4.66
CA LEU A 196 13.65 2.26 3.56
C LEU A 196 13.05 2.62 2.20
N SER A 197 11.72 2.54 2.09
CA SER A 197 11.01 2.90 0.87
C SER A 197 11.11 4.40 0.59
N LEU A 198 11.04 5.24 1.63
CA LEU A 198 11.20 6.68 1.50
C LEU A 198 12.61 7.06 1.03
N ALA A 199 13.65 6.45 1.61
CA ALA A 199 15.03 6.67 1.20
C ALA A 199 15.24 6.28 -0.27
N PHE A 200 14.67 5.15 -0.71
CA PHE A 200 14.69 4.76 -2.11
C PHE A 200 13.95 5.78 -3.00
N ALA A 201 12.75 6.19 -2.62
CA ALA A 201 11.97 7.16 -3.39
C ALA A 201 12.70 8.50 -3.52
N GLN A 202 13.33 8.98 -2.44
CA GLN A 202 14.10 10.22 -2.44
C GLN A 202 15.33 10.16 -3.34
N GLN A 203 16.01 9.02 -3.39
CA GLN A 203 17.24 8.87 -4.17
C GLN A 203 16.98 8.65 -5.66
N PHE A 204 15.89 7.95 -6.01
CA PHE A 204 15.71 7.41 -7.36
C PHE A 204 14.45 7.86 -8.08
N LEU A 205 13.47 8.46 -7.40
CA LEU A 205 12.16 8.76 -7.98
C LEU A 205 11.78 10.25 -7.89
N PRO A 206 11.23 10.84 -8.97
CA PRO A 206 10.61 12.15 -8.88
C PRO A 206 9.34 12.12 -8.02
N ASN A 207 9.04 13.23 -7.36
CA ASN A 207 7.96 13.34 -6.35
C ASN A 207 6.58 12.89 -6.84
N HIS A 208 6.25 13.09 -8.12
CA HIS A 208 4.95 12.67 -8.68
C HIS A 208 4.80 11.14 -8.78
N LEU A 209 5.91 10.38 -8.77
CA LEU A 209 5.91 8.91 -8.78
C LEU A 209 5.88 8.29 -7.39
N TRP A 210 5.97 9.08 -6.32
CA TRP A 210 6.02 8.54 -4.97
C TRP A 210 4.74 7.80 -4.58
N VAL A 211 3.57 8.38 -4.90
CA VAL A 211 2.27 7.75 -4.62
C VAL A 211 2.12 6.38 -5.32
N PRO A 212 2.31 6.26 -6.66
CA PRO A 212 2.25 4.96 -7.31
C PRO A 212 3.33 3.99 -6.80
N PHE A 213 4.54 4.46 -6.52
CA PHE A 213 5.60 3.62 -5.95
C PHE A 213 5.21 3.03 -4.59
N PHE A 214 4.72 3.86 -3.66
CA PHE A 214 4.30 3.39 -2.35
C PHE A 214 3.07 2.48 -2.42
N ASN A 215 2.17 2.69 -3.38
CA ASN A 215 1.07 1.77 -3.65
C ASN A 215 1.59 0.38 -4.06
N VAL A 216 2.64 0.29 -4.88
CA VAL A 216 3.26 -0.98 -5.27
C VAL A 216 3.93 -1.67 -4.08
N ILE A 217 4.73 -0.95 -3.30
CA ILE A 217 5.35 -1.50 -2.08
C ILE A 217 4.28 -2.01 -1.10
N GLY A 218 3.27 -1.19 -0.86
CA GLY A 218 2.12 -1.53 -0.02
C GLY A 218 1.37 -2.75 -0.53
N PHE A 219 1.19 -2.85 -1.85
CA PHE A 219 0.57 -3.98 -2.50
C PHE A 219 1.33 -5.28 -2.25
N VAL A 220 2.63 -5.30 -2.53
CA VAL A 220 3.52 -6.47 -2.38
C VAL A 220 3.53 -6.94 -0.93
N ILE A 221 3.79 -6.02 0.01
CA ILE A 221 3.93 -6.40 1.41
C ILE A 221 2.59 -6.81 1.98
N GLY A 222 1.51 -6.08 1.70
CA GLY A 222 0.18 -6.48 2.15
C GLY A 222 -0.25 -7.84 1.59
N THR A 223 0.09 -8.16 0.34
CA THR A 223 -0.18 -9.49 -0.25
C THR A 223 0.62 -10.59 0.46
N TYR A 224 1.93 -10.40 0.63
CA TYR A 224 2.79 -11.34 1.33
C TYR A 224 2.28 -11.62 2.75
N VAL A 225 1.99 -10.55 3.47
CA VAL A 225 1.55 -10.61 4.85
C VAL A 225 0.16 -11.26 4.96
N ASN A 226 -0.81 -10.89 4.13
CA ASN A 226 -2.13 -11.55 4.10
C ASN A 226 -2.02 -13.04 3.75
N THR A 227 -1.14 -13.40 2.82
CA THR A 227 -0.91 -14.80 2.41
C THR A 227 -0.34 -15.62 3.57
N THR A 228 0.69 -15.11 4.25
CA THR A 228 1.31 -15.82 5.38
C THR A 228 0.33 -16.00 6.54
N THR A 229 -0.49 -14.98 6.85
CA THR A 229 -1.58 -15.07 7.84
C THR A 229 -2.57 -16.18 7.50
N LYS A 230 -3.07 -16.20 6.26
CA LYS A 230 -4.02 -17.22 5.81
C LYS A 230 -3.43 -18.62 5.87
N LYS A 231 -2.18 -18.81 5.42
CA LYS A 231 -1.48 -20.11 5.50
C LYS A 231 -1.36 -20.60 6.94
N LYS A 232 -0.94 -19.73 7.88
CA LYS A 232 -0.82 -20.07 9.30
C LYS A 232 -2.18 -20.46 9.91
N ARG A 233 -3.24 -19.71 9.58
CA ARG A 233 -4.61 -20.04 10.02
C ARG A 233 -5.06 -21.41 9.51
N LEU A 234 -4.88 -21.67 8.21
CA LEU A 234 -5.27 -22.95 7.61
C LEU A 234 -4.47 -24.12 8.19
N ALA A 235 -3.17 -23.94 8.46
CA ALA A 235 -2.35 -24.94 9.12
C ALA A 235 -2.83 -25.24 10.54
N ALA A 236 -3.17 -24.21 11.33
CA ALA A 236 -3.73 -24.38 12.67
C ALA A 236 -5.08 -25.13 12.64
N LEU A 237 -5.95 -24.80 11.68
CA LEU A 237 -7.21 -25.52 11.48
C LEU A 237 -6.99 -26.98 11.11
N ARG A 238 -6.03 -27.29 10.22
CA ARG A 238 -5.68 -28.68 9.87
C ARG A 238 -5.15 -29.45 11.07
N LYS A 239 -4.27 -28.86 11.86
CA LYS A 239 -3.73 -29.51 13.08
C LYS A 239 -4.84 -29.87 14.08
N LYS A 240 -5.88 -29.04 14.20
CA LYS A 240 -7.05 -29.35 15.03
C LYS A 240 -7.92 -30.47 14.48
N HIS A 241 -8.18 -30.47 13.16
CA HIS A 241 -9.04 -31.48 12.54
C HIS A 241 -8.37 -32.87 12.45
N PHE A 242 -7.05 -32.92 12.26
CA PHE A 242 -6.30 -34.18 12.07
C PHE A 242 -5.48 -34.62 13.30
N GLY A 243 -5.28 -33.76 14.30
CA GLY A 243 -4.49 -34.05 15.51
C GLY A 243 -5.31 -34.41 16.75
N GLY A 244 -6.62 -34.61 16.62
CA GLY A 244 -7.55 -34.88 17.72
C GLY A 244 -7.67 -36.36 18.10
N GLY A 245 -6.56 -37.09 18.17
CA GLY A 245 -6.51 -38.46 18.71
C GLY A 245 -6.38 -38.52 20.25
N ASP A 246 -5.94 -37.43 20.89
CA ASP A 246 -5.75 -37.40 22.34
C ASP A 246 -6.80 -36.52 23.02
N GLY A 247 -7.69 -37.20 23.76
CA GLY A 247 -8.81 -36.60 24.46
C GLY A 247 -8.38 -35.59 25.52
N ARG A 248 -8.61 -34.30 25.23
CA ARG A 248 -8.85 -33.27 26.25
C ARG A 248 -9.76 -32.18 25.68
N SER A 249 -11.03 -32.29 26.05
CA SER A 249 -12.03 -31.24 26.25
C SER A 249 -11.81 -29.87 25.59
N SER A 250 -12.69 -29.55 24.64
CA SER A 250 -13.37 -28.27 24.43
C SER A 250 -12.64 -26.98 24.84
N MET A 251 -12.10 -26.26 23.84
CA MET A 251 -12.25 -24.80 23.76
C MET A 251 -11.98 -24.30 22.33
N GLY A 252 -12.97 -23.60 21.77
CA GLY A 252 -12.79 -22.67 20.67
C GLY A 252 -13.49 -23.06 19.38
N ARG A 253 -14.64 -22.43 19.11
CA ARG A 253 -15.23 -22.33 17.76
C ARG A 253 -14.17 -21.71 16.83
N PRO A 254 -14.19 -21.91 15.50
CA PRO A 254 -13.25 -21.25 14.58
C PRO A 254 -13.23 -19.71 14.70
N ASP A 255 -14.24 -19.13 15.36
CA ASP A 255 -14.38 -17.72 15.70
C ASP A 255 -13.48 -17.24 16.87
N ASP A 256 -12.86 -18.14 17.65
CA ASP A 256 -12.14 -17.81 18.90
C ASP A 256 -10.62 -17.62 18.74
N TYR A 257 -10.08 -17.77 17.53
CA TYR A 257 -8.69 -17.38 17.29
C TYR A 257 -8.63 -15.91 16.91
N PRO A 258 -7.95 -15.04 17.70
CA PRO A 258 -7.52 -13.78 17.15
C PRO A 258 -6.72 -14.11 15.87
N PRO A 259 -7.03 -13.46 14.72
CA PRO A 259 -6.35 -13.77 13.48
C PRO A 259 -4.85 -13.75 13.74
N PRO A 260 -4.08 -14.79 13.33
CA PRO A 260 -2.64 -14.81 13.49
C PRO A 260 -2.09 -13.51 12.92
N GLY A 261 -1.69 -12.60 13.81
CA GLY A 261 -1.54 -11.20 13.45
C GLY A 261 -0.57 -11.05 12.31
N MET A 262 -1.03 -10.46 11.21
CA MET A 262 -0.17 -9.99 10.13
C MET A 262 -1.04 -9.33 9.06
N GLY A 263 -0.71 -8.06 8.85
CA GLY A 263 -1.14 -7.17 7.79
C GLY A 263 -1.03 -5.79 8.42
N GLY A 264 -0.15 -4.92 7.94
CA GLY A 264 -0.38 -3.49 8.13
C GLY A 264 -1.10 -3.02 6.89
N SER A 265 -1.90 -1.96 6.97
CA SER A 265 -2.09 -1.14 5.79
C SER A 265 -0.74 -0.52 5.44
N MET A 266 0.11 -1.25 4.73
CA MET A 266 1.26 -0.64 4.05
C MET A 266 0.84 0.20 2.84
N GLY A 267 -0.45 0.46 2.69
CA GLY A 267 -1.02 1.39 1.71
C GLY A 267 -1.91 2.45 2.35
N GLY A 268 -1.76 2.74 3.66
CA GLY A 268 -2.17 4.08 4.12
C GLY A 268 -1.30 5.07 3.35
N PRO A 269 -1.84 6.17 2.78
CA PRO A 269 -1.06 7.09 1.96
C PRO A 269 0.19 7.45 2.74
N MET A 270 1.34 6.95 2.28
CA MET A 270 2.60 7.51 2.71
C MET A 270 2.47 8.99 2.54
N GLY A 271 3.02 9.67 3.53
CA GLY A 271 2.73 11.05 3.83
C GLY A 271 2.78 11.98 2.63
N PRO A 272 2.34 13.21 2.85
CA PRO A 272 2.21 14.21 1.81
C PRO A 272 3.53 14.28 1.06
N ASN A 273 3.47 14.50 -0.26
CA ASN A 273 4.62 15.03 -0.96
C ASN A 273 5.20 16.15 -0.08
N PRO A 274 6.52 16.15 0.19
CA PRO A 274 7.13 17.23 0.93
C PRO A 274 6.63 18.56 0.34
N PRO A 275 6.15 19.49 1.17
CA PRO A 275 5.73 20.78 0.68
C PRO A 275 6.97 21.44 0.10
N TYR A 276 6.92 21.69 -1.21
CA TYR A 276 7.66 22.75 -1.85
C TYR A 276 6.65 23.83 -2.20
#